data_AF-A0A1Q7AT91-F1
#
_entry.id   AF-A0A1Q7AT91-F1
#
_cell.length_a   1.000
_cell.length_b   1.000
_cell.length_c   1.000
_cell.angle_alpha   90.00
_cell.angle_beta   90.00
_cell.angle_gamma   90.00
#
_symmetry.space_group_name_H-M   'P 1'
#
loop_
_entity.id
_entity.type
_entity.pdbx_description
1 polymer ?
#
loop_
_entity_poly.entity_id
_entity_poly.type
_entity_poly.pdbx_seq_one_letter_code
_entity_poly.pdbx_strand_id
1 'polypeptide(L)'
;MTKHGHAVDAVFLIGLFLWAGCAGPQPSARDLQVIESASKAESMQAQRTILDLHAEIQGLQRDLGAARAAQARLEGELREAQHRVQEAQHQVDAQREELTRVREERDRLAQTGREVQGQLVELGRLRQQAADAEGNQARLQAMEAAVEKQARELAELKASAQKSAARLKRKLSTVELAVSSTEGALDRPVSTGAPPSSSLRTVIVRPGDTLWDLARKHRVQLAELMTVNKLASDRIRPGQELILPEP
;
A
#
# COMPACT_ATOMS: atom_id res chain seq x y z
N MET A 1 -30.11 -59.62 -80.20
CA MET A 1 -29.08 -59.07 -81.11
C MET A 1 -27.71 -59.55 -80.65
N THR A 2 -27.38 -60.84 -80.78
CA THR A 2 -26.68 -61.47 -81.93
C THR A 2 -25.27 -60.92 -82.21
N LYS A 3 -24.29 -61.15 -81.32
CA LYS A 3 -22.83 -61.06 -81.65
C LYS A 3 -21.91 -61.96 -80.78
N HIS A 4 -22.37 -63.13 -80.30
CA HIS A 4 -21.50 -64.01 -79.47
C HIS A 4 -21.33 -65.43 -80.06
N GLY A 5 -21.85 -65.71 -81.26
CA GLY A 5 -21.73 -67.02 -81.91
C GLY A 5 -20.45 -67.24 -82.73
N HIS A 6 -19.80 -66.20 -83.23
CA HIS A 6 -18.70 -66.35 -84.20
C HIS A 6 -17.29 -66.47 -83.59
N ALA A 7 -17.11 -66.14 -82.31
CA ALA A 7 -15.78 -66.18 -81.67
C ALA A 7 -15.37 -67.59 -81.23
N VAL A 8 -16.34 -68.42 -80.83
CA VAL A 8 -16.09 -69.80 -80.37
C VAL A 8 -15.83 -70.73 -81.57
N ASP A 9 -16.52 -70.51 -82.69
CA ASP A 9 -16.30 -71.25 -83.95
C ASP A 9 -14.97 -70.93 -84.62
N ALA A 10 -14.46 -69.69 -84.48
CA ALA A 10 -13.16 -69.29 -85.02
C ALA A 10 -11.99 -69.99 -84.31
N VAL A 11 -12.09 -70.21 -82.98
CA VAL A 11 -11.05 -70.91 -82.21
C VAL A 11 -11.02 -72.41 -82.54
N PHE A 12 -12.19 -73.02 -82.79
CA PHE A 12 -12.26 -74.42 -83.23
C PHE A 12 -11.74 -74.62 -84.67
N LEU A 13 -12.00 -73.67 -85.58
CA LEU A 13 -11.50 -73.75 -86.96
C LEU A 13 -9.98 -73.51 -87.06
N ILE A 14 -9.39 -72.68 -86.19
CA ILE A 14 -7.93 -72.49 -86.12
C ILE A 14 -7.24 -73.75 -85.55
N GLY A 15 -7.87 -74.43 -84.58
CA GLY A 15 -7.38 -75.70 -84.05
C GLY A 15 -7.39 -76.85 -85.08
N LEU A 16 -8.32 -76.84 -86.03
CA LEU A 16 -8.44 -77.88 -87.06
C LEU A 16 -7.51 -77.65 -88.28
N PHE A 17 -7.19 -76.40 -88.60
CA PHE A 17 -6.30 -76.07 -89.73
C PHE A 17 -4.80 -76.24 -89.43
N LEU A 18 -4.40 -76.23 -88.16
CA LEU A 18 -2.99 -76.45 -87.80
C LEU A 18 -2.56 -77.93 -87.84
N TRP A 19 -3.51 -78.88 -87.95
CA TRP A 19 -3.21 -80.32 -87.95
C TRP A 19 -2.84 -80.88 -89.33
N ALA A 20 -3.08 -80.14 -90.41
CA ALA A 20 -2.89 -80.64 -91.78
C ALA A 20 -1.62 -80.13 -92.51
N GLY A 21 -0.79 -79.28 -91.88
CA GLY A 21 0.23 -78.50 -92.59
C GLY A 21 1.70 -78.69 -92.20
N CYS A 22 2.04 -79.55 -91.23
CA CYS A 22 3.43 -79.76 -90.81
C CYS A 22 3.73 -81.26 -90.66
N ALA A 23 4.15 -81.89 -91.75
CA ALA A 23 4.87 -83.16 -91.71
C ALA A 23 6.32 -82.92 -91.24
N GLY A 24 6.46 -82.42 -90.01
CA GLY A 24 7.70 -82.56 -89.24
C GLY A 24 7.77 -83.97 -88.65
N PRO A 25 8.96 -84.49 -88.31
CA PRO A 25 9.09 -85.82 -87.72
C PRO A 25 8.18 -85.93 -86.49
N GLN A 26 7.27 -86.90 -86.50
CA GLN A 26 6.42 -87.16 -85.33
C GLN A 26 7.34 -87.49 -84.15
N PRO A 27 7.17 -86.83 -82.99
CA PRO A 27 8.03 -87.07 -81.84
C PRO A 27 7.95 -88.54 -81.48
N SER A 28 9.12 -89.17 -81.32
CA SER A 28 9.18 -90.56 -80.92
C SER A 28 8.61 -90.70 -79.49
N ALA A 29 8.14 -91.89 -79.11
CA ALA A 29 7.59 -92.10 -77.76
C ALA A 29 8.56 -91.69 -76.62
N ARG A 30 9.86 -91.63 -76.89
CA ARG A 30 10.89 -91.16 -75.95
C ARG A 30 10.88 -89.64 -75.78
N ASP A 31 10.64 -88.89 -76.84
CA ASP A 31 10.64 -87.41 -76.79
C ASP A 31 9.45 -86.89 -75.97
N LEU A 32 8.28 -87.54 -76.10
CA LEU A 32 7.11 -87.26 -75.27
C LEU A 32 7.36 -87.57 -73.78
N GLN A 33 8.07 -88.67 -73.47
CA GLN A 33 8.44 -89.00 -72.09
C GLN A 33 9.41 -87.97 -71.48
N VAL A 34 10.35 -87.46 -72.27
CA VAL A 34 11.28 -86.40 -71.83
C VAL A 34 10.52 -85.10 -71.54
N ILE A 35 9.61 -84.69 -72.41
CA ILE A 35 8.80 -83.47 -72.22
C ILE A 35 7.87 -83.60 -71.00
N GLU A 36 7.23 -84.75 -70.80
CA GLU A 36 6.39 -85.02 -69.62
C GLU A 36 7.21 -84.98 -68.32
N SER A 37 8.39 -85.61 -68.32
CA SER A 37 9.26 -85.59 -67.13
C SER A 37 9.82 -84.19 -66.82
N ALA A 38 10.17 -83.40 -67.84
CA ALA A 38 10.63 -82.02 -67.69
C ALA A 38 9.52 -81.11 -67.15
N SER A 39 8.33 -81.15 -67.75
CA SER A 39 7.16 -80.38 -67.27
C SER A 39 6.74 -80.76 -65.85
N LYS A 40 6.83 -82.06 -65.49
CA LYS A 40 6.59 -82.53 -64.12
C LYS A 40 7.66 -82.01 -63.16
N ALA A 41 8.92 -81.98 -63.55
CA ALA A 41 10.01 -81.42 -62.74
C ALA A 41 9.83 -79.91 -62.50
N GLU A 42 9.48 -79.15 -63.54
CA GLU A 42 9.18 -77.71 -63.43
C GLU A 42 7.95 -77.45 -62.55
N SER A 43 6.89 -78.25 -62.69
CA SER A 43 5.70 -78.15 -61.82
C SER A 43 6.05 -78.43 -60.36
N MET A 44 6.85 -79.47 -60.09
CA MET A 44 7.32 -79.78 -58.73
C MET A 44 8.21 -78.67 -58.15
N GLN A 45 9.05 -78.04 -58.97
CA GLN A 45 9.86 -76.89 -58.55
C GLN A 45 8.97 -75.69 -58.23
N ALA A 46 7.99 -75.36 -59.08
CA ALA A 46 7.03 -74.29 -58.82
C ALA A 46 6.22 -74.54 -57.54
N GLN A 47 5.78 -75.79 -57.31
CA GLN A 47 5.09 -76.17 -56.07
C GLN A 47 5.96 -75.95 -54.83
N ARG A 48 7.26 -76.31 -54.87
CA ARG A 48 8.19 -76.05 -53.76
C ARG A 48 8.33 -74.56 -53.50
N THR A 49 8.54 -73.75 -54.53
CA THR A 49 8.66 -72.29 -54.37
C THR A 49 7.39 -71.66 -53.80
N ILE A 50 6.21 -72.17 -54.17
CA ILE A 50 4.93 -71.70 -53.62
C ILE A 50 4.85 -72.01 -52.11
N LEU A 51 5.28 -73.21 -51.70
CA LEU A 51 5.29 -73.58 -50.28
C LEU A 51 6.28 -72.72 -49.48
N ASP A 52 7.48 -72.48 -50.01
CA ASP A 52 8.50 -71.64 -49.36
C ASP A 52 7.99 -70.20 -49.21
N LEU A 53 7.45 -69.60 -50.27
CA LEU A 53 6.84 -68.26 -50.22
C LEU A 53 5.65 -68.21 -49.26
N HIS A 54 4.84 -69.26 -49.19
CA HIS A 54 3.73 -69.32 -48.24
C HIS A 54 4.25 -69.32 -46.79
N ALA A 55 5.31 -70.07 -46.50
CA ALA A 55 5.95 -70.07 -45.19
C ALA A 55 6.55 -68.68 -44.85
N GLU A 56 7.17 -68.01 -45.82
CA GLU A 56 7.67 -66.63 -45.66
C GLU A 56 6.55 -65.64 -45.37
N ILE A 57 5.45 -65.68 -46.13
CA ILE A 57 4.28 -64.82 -45.91
C ILE A 57 3.69 -65.04 -44.51
N GLN A 58 3.57 -66.31 -44.08
CA GLN A 58 3.11 -66.62 -42.73
C GLN A 58 4.08 -66.11 -41.65
N GLY A 59 5.39 -66.14 -41.91
CA GLY A 59 6.42 -65.53 -41.06
C GLY A 59 6.20 -64.03 -40.92
N LEU A 60 6.14 -63.32 -42.04
CA LEU A 60 5.92 -61.87 -42.09
C LEU A 60 4.60 -61.46 -41.41
N GLN A 61 3.52 -62.24 -41.58
CA GLN A 61 2.25 -61.99 -40.90
C GLN A 61 2.35 -62.13 -39.38
N ARG A 62 3.10 -63.12 -38.88
CA ARG A 62 3.37 -63.29 -37.45
C ARG A 62 4.19 -62.12 -36.90
N ASP A 63 5.23 -61.71 -37.62
CA ASP A 63 6.10 -60.60 -37.23
C ASP A 63 5.34 -59.27 -37.22
N LEU A 64 4.49 -59.02 -38.23
CA LEU A 64 3.60 -57.85 -38.25
C LEU A 64 2.61 -57.86 -37.08
N GLY A 65 2.08 -59.04 -36.73
CA GLY A 65 1.22 -59.21 -35.56
C GLY A 65 1.96 -58.87 -34.25
N ALA A 66 3.19 -59.36 -34.10
CA ALA A 66 4.03 -59.06 -32.94
C ALA A 66 4.39 -57.58 -32.85
N ALA A 67 4.74 -56.94 -33.98
CA ALA A 67 5.03 -55.51 -34.05
C ALA A 67 3.80 -54.66 -33.67
N ARG A 68 2.60 -55.01 -34.15
CA ARG A 68 1.35 -54.33 -33.77
C ARG A 68 1.04 -54.48 -32.28
N ALA A 69 1.27 -55.67 -31.72
CA ALA A 69 1.09 -55.89 -30.29
C ALA A 69 2.09 -55.06 -29.46
N ALA A 70 3.35 -54.96 -29.90
CA ALA A 70 4.35 -54.13 -29.26
C ALA A 70 3.97 -52.63 -29.34
N GLN A 71 3.50 -52.16 -30.49
CA GLN A 71 3.00 -50.78 -30.65
C GLN A 71 1.84 -50.51 -29.70
N ALA A 72 0.86 -51.41 -29.60
CA ALA A 72 -0.27 -51.25 -28.68
C ALA A 72 0.17 -51.18 -27.21
N ARG A 73 1.21 -51.94 -26.82
CA ARG A 73 1.80 -51.86 -25.47
C ARG A 73 2.43 -50.50 -25.21
N LEU A 74 3.26 -50.00 -26.14
CA LEU A 74 3.89 -48.68 -26.01
C LEU A 74 2.87 -47.54 -25.98
N GLU A 75 1.80 -47.63 -26.78
CA GLU A 75 0.70 -46.66 -26.72
C GLU A 75 -0.02 -46.70 -25.36
N GLY A 76 -0.18 -47.88 -24.77
CA GLY A 76 -0.70 -48.04 -23.42
C GLY A 76 0.20 -47.37 -22.38
N GLU A 77 1.49 -47.69 -22.39
CA GLU A 77 2.49 -47.09 -21.50
C GLU A 77 2.57 -45.56 -21.65
N LEU A 78 2.47 -45.05 -22.89
CA LEU A 78 2.44 -43.62 -23.16
C LEU A 78 1.20 -42.96 -22.56
N ARG A 79 0.02 -43.56 -22.70
CA ARG A 79 -1.22 -43.04 -22.10
C ARG A 79 -1.14 -43.03 -20.57
N GLU A 80 -0.60 -44.08 -19.97
CA GLU A 80 -0.39 -44.14 -18.52
C GLU A 80 0.65 -43.13 -18.04
N ALA A 81 1.74 -42.94 -18.79
CA ALA A 81 2.74 -41.90 -18.50
C ALA A 81 2.12 -40.50 -18.61
N GLN A 82 1.32 -40.24 -19.65
CA GLN A 82 0.61 -38.97 -19.82
C GLN A 82 -0.36 -38.71 -18.68
N HIS A 83 -1.13 -39.71 -18.25
CA HIS A 83 -2.05 -39.60 -17.12
C HIS A 83 -1.29 -39.25 -15.83
N ARG A 84 -0.20 -39.98 -15.53
CA ARG A 84 0.64 -39.70 -14.36
C ARG A 84 1.23 -38.28 -14.38
N VAL A 85 1.64 -37.79 -15.55
CA VAL A 85 2.13 -36.41 -15.70
C VAL A 85 1.01 -35.41 -15.44
N GLN A 86 -0.19 -35.64 -15.95
CA GLN A 86 -1.35 -34.75 -15.69
C GLN A 86 -1.72 -34.74 -14.21
N GLU A 87 -1.78 -35.90 -13.56
CA GLU A 87 -2.01 -36.00 -12.11
C GLU A 87 -0.96 -35.23 -11.32
N ALA A 88 0.33 -35.41 -11.66
CA ALA A 88 1.42 -34.67 -11.01
C ALA A 88 1.31 -33.15 -11.25
N GLN A 89 0.91 -32.72 -12.46
CA GLN A 89 0.66 -31.30 -12.75
C GLN A 89 -0.47 -30.74 -11.88
N HIS A 90 -1.60 -31.46 -11.77
CA HIS A 90 -2.69 -31.06 -10.89
C HIS A 90 -2.27 -30.96 -9.42
N GLN A 91 -1.43 -31.88 -8.95
CA GLN A 91 -0.87 -31.81 -7.59
C GLN A 91 0.03 -30.58 -7.40
N VAL A 92 0.91 -30.29 -8.36
CA VAL A 92 1.78 -29.10 -8.30
C VAL A 92 0.96 -27.82 -8.29
N ASP A 93 -0.09 -27.73 -9.11
CA ASP A 93 -0.94 -26.55 -9.15
C ASP A 93 -1.75 -26.38 -7.86
N ALA A 94 -2.28 -27.46 -7.29
CA ALA A 94 -2.90 -27.43 -5.97
C ALA A 94 -1.93 -26.94 -4.87
N GLN A 95 -0.69 -27.44 -4.86
CA GLN A 95 0.33 -26.97 -3.91
C GLN A 95 0.70 -25.50 -4.11
N ARG A 96 0.74 -25.02 -5.36
CA ARG A 96 0.99 -23.60 -5.66
C ARG A 96 -0.14 -22.71 -5.14
N GLU A 97 -1.39 -23.13 -5.28
CA GLU A 97 -2.54 -22.42 -4.72
C GLU A 97 -2.45 -22.37 -3.19
N GLU A 98 -2.13 -23.48 -2.53
CA GLU A 98 -1.93 -23.51 -1.08
C GLU A 98 -0.82 -22.58 -0.63
N LEU A 99 0.34 -22.60 -1.30
CA LEU A 99 1.44 -21.67 -1.01
C LEU A 99 1.04 -20.21 -1.21
N THR A 100 0.18 -19.92 -2.18
CA THR A 100 -0.34 -18.58 -2.42
C THR A 100 -1.26 -18.16 -1.26
N ARG A 101 -2.17 -19.03 -0.83
CA ARG A 101 -3.04 -18.77 0.35
C ARG A 101 -2.22 -18.51 1.61
N VAL A 102 -1.19 -19.31 1.86
CA VAL A 102 -0.30 -19.14 3.02
C VAL A 102 0.47 -17.82 2.95
N ARG A 103 0.93 -17.41 1.76
CA ARG A 103 1.59 -16.10 1.56
C ARG A 103 0.63 -14.94 1.84
N GLU A 104 -0.60 -15.02 1.33
CA GLU A 104 -1.63 -14.01 1.60
C GLU A 104 -1.96 -13.91 3.09
N GLU A 105 -2.09 -15.04 3.79
CA GLU A 105 -2.32 -15.07 5.23
C GLU A 105 -1.15 -14.44 6.00
N ARG A 106 0.08 -14.78 5.66
CA ARG A 106 1.29 -14.15 6.22
C ARG A 106 1.29 -12.64 6.01
N ASP A 107 0.92 -12.18 4.81
CA ASP A 107 0.92 -10.76 4.48
C ASP A 107 -0.18 -10.00 5.26
N ARG A 108 -1.35 -10.63 5.46
CA ARG A 108 -2.39 -10.11 6.36
C ARG A 108 -1.89 -10.01 7.79
N LEU A 109 -1.23 -11.05 8.31
CA LEU A 109 -0.63 -11.03 9.66
C LEU A 109 0.46 -9.94 9.79
N ALA A 110 1.24 -9.71 8.74
CA ALA A 110 2.23 -8.63 8.71
C ALA A 110 1.58 -7.23 8.67
N GLN A 111 0.40 -7.09 8.06
CA GLN A 111 -0.38 -5.84 8.11
C GLN A 111 -0.94 -5.60 9.51
N THR A 112 -1.60 -6.60 10.11
CA THR A 112 -2.14 -6.47 11.47
C THR A 112 -1.04 -6.21 12.50
N GLY A 113 0.12 -6.87 12.35
CA GLY A 113 1.29 -6.58 13.18
C GLY A 113 1.76 -5.12 13.08
N ARG A 114 1.75 -4.53 11.87
CA ARG A 114 2.07 -3.10 11.67
C ARG A 114 1.01 -2.18 12.28
N GLU A 115 -0.26 -2.52 12.15
CA GLU A 115 -1.35 -1.75 12.76
C GLU A 115 -1.24 -1.74 14.28
N VAL A 116 -1.04 -2.90 14.91
CA VAL A 116 -0.85 -3.03 16.36
C VAL A 116 0.39 -2.26 16.80
N GLN A 117 1.49 -2.32 16.05
CA GLN A 117 2.69 -1.54 16.34
C GLN A 117 2.40 -0.02 16.30
N GLY A 118 1.62 0.43 15.31
CA GLY A 118 1.16 1.82 15.23
C GLY A 118 0.31 2.22 16.45
N GLN A 119 -0.63 1.35 16.85
CA GLN A 119 -1.45 1.57 18.04
C GLN A 119 -0.60 1.67 19.32
N LEU A 120 0.43 0.85 19.48
CA LEU A 120 1.35 0.93 20.62
C LEU A 120 2.13 2.25 20.66
N VAL A 121 2.59 2.75 19.51
CA VAL A 121 3.25 4.05 19.42
C VAL A 121 2.30 5.17 19.82
N GLU A 122 1.05 5.15 19.34
CA GLU A 122 0.03 6.14 19.73
C GLU A 122 -0.30 6.06 21.22
N LEU A 123 -0.45 4.86 21.79
CA LEU A 123 -0.63 4.68 23.24
C LEU A 123 0.55 5.25 24.03
N GLY A 124 1.79 5.07 23.55
CA GLY A 124 2.98 5.68 24.13
C GLY A 124 2.91 7.21 24.09
N ARG A 125 2.50 7.78 22.95
CA ARG A 125 2.32 9.22 22.78
C ARG A 125 1.26 9.78 23.74
N LEU A 126 0.11 9.11 23.85
CA LEU A 126 -0.98 9.49 24.76
C LEU A 126 -0.54 9.42 26.22
N ARG A 127 0.22 8.39 26.61
CA ARG A 127 0.78 8.27 27.96
C ARG A 127 1.73 9.42 28.28
N GLN A 128 2.59 9.81 27.34
CA GLN A 128 3.48 10.96 27.53
C GLN A 128 2.70 12.27 27.70
N GLN A 129 1.67 12.48 26.87
CA GLN A 129 0.81 13.66 26.99
C GLN A 129 0.08 13.72 28.34
N ALA A 130 -0.37 12.56 28.86
CA ALA A 130 -0.97 12.49 30.18
C ALA A 130 0.03 12.87 31.28
N ALA A 131 1.27 12.36 31.21
CA ALA A 131 2.33 12.72 32.16
C ALA A 131 2.68 14.22 32.11
N ASP A 132 2.75 14.81 30.91
CA ASP A 132 3.00 16.25 30.74
C ASP A 132 1.84 17.09 31.30
N ALA A 133 0.60 16.62 31.14
CA ALA A 133 -0.59 17.27 31.69
C ALA A 133 -0.60 17.27 33.23
N GLU A 134 -0.24 16.15 33.85
CA GLU A 134 -0.05 16.05 35.31
C GLU A 134 1.01 17.05 35.80
N GLY A 135 2.14 17.16 35.07
CA GLY A 135 3.19 18.15 35.37
C GLY A 135 2.69 19.60 35.27
N ASN A 136 1.87 19.91 34.27
CA ASN A 136 1.25 21.24 34.13
C ASN A 136 0.23 21.51 35.24
N GLN A 137 -0.54 20.51 35.67
CA GLN A 137 -1.48 20.64 36.77
C GLN A 137 -0.76 20.93 38.10
N ALA A 138 0.36 20.25 38.35
CA ALA A 138 1.20 20.55 39.52
C ALA A 138 1.77 21.98 39.48
N ARG A 139 2.16 22.48 38.30
CA ARG A 139 2.59 23.88 38.13
C ARG A 139 1.46 24.88 38.39
N LEU A 140 0.24 24.59 37.92
CA LEU A 140 -0.93 25.43 38.19
C LEU A 140 -1.23 25.50 39.69
N GLN A 141 -1.22 24.37 40.40
CA GLN A 141 -1.41 24.33 41.85
C GLN A 141 -0.33 25.11 42.60
N ALA A 142 0.93 25.01 42.17
CA ALA A 142 2.02 25.80 42.74
C ALA A 142 1.84 27.31 42.51
N MET A 143 1.35 27.70 41.32
CA MET A 143 1.06 29.08 40.99
C MET A 143 -0.13 29.62 41.80
N GLU A 144 -1.20 28.83 41.96
CA GLU A 144 -2.35 29.17 42.82
C GLU A 144 -1.90 29.37 44.28
N ALA A 145 -1.10 28.46 44.82
CA ALA A 145 -0.55 28.59 46.17
C ALA A 145 0.34 29.84 46.34
N ALA A 146 1.11 30.19 45.31
CA ALA A 146 1.92 31.42 45.31
C ALA A 146 1.04 32.68 45.28
N VAL A 147 -0.02 32.68 44.48
CA VAL A 147 -1.00 33.78 44.44
C VAL A 147 -1.69 33.94 45.79
N GLU A 148 -2.11 32.84 46.43
CA GLU A 148 -2.66 32.89 47.79
C GLU A 148 -1.67 33.48 48.80
N LYS A 149 -0.40 33.08 48.72
CA LYS A 149 0.64 33.63 49.59
C LYS A 149 0.81 35.14 49.39
N GLN A 150 0.90 35.60 48.14
CA GLN A 150 0.97 37.03 47.83
C GLN A 150 -0.28 37.78 48.31
N ALA A 151 -1.47 37.18 48.20
CA ALA A 151 -2.71 37.76 48.71
C ALA A 151 -2.67 37.94 50.24
N ARG A 152 -2.11 36.97 50.97
CA ARG A 152 -1.89 37.08 52.43
C ARG A 152 -0.89 38.19 52.76
N GLU A 153 0.25 38.25 52.07
CA GLU A 153 1.25 39.32 52.24
C GLU A 153 0.65 40.72 51.98
N LEU A 154 -0.14 40.87 50.91
CA LEU A 154 -0.85 42.12 50.61
C LEU A 154 -1.91 42.47 51.68
N ALA A 155 -2.60 41.48 52.24
CA ALA A 155 -3.56 41.71 53.33
C ALA A 155 -2.85 42.20 54.61
N GLU A 156 -1.70 41.61 54.96
CA GLU A 156 -0.88 42.04 56.09
C GLU A 156 -0.32 43.45 55.89
N LEU A 157 0.20 43.75 54.68
CA LEU A 157 0.67 45.10 54.32
C LEU A 157 -0.46 46.13 54.41
N LYS A 158 -1.66 45.82 53.88
CA LYS A 158 -2.84 46.70 54.00
C LYS A 158 -3.26 46.89 55.45
N ALA A 159 -3.28 45.84 56.27
CA ALA A 159 -3.64 45.92 57.68
C ALA A 159 -2.62 46.76 58.48
N SER A 160 -1.32 46.60 58.22
CA SER A 160 -0.27 47.41 58.86
C SER A 160 -0.34 48.89 58.43
N ALA A 161 -0.65 49.17 57.17
CA ALA A 161 -0.90 50.51 56.65
C ALA A 161 -2.16 51.16 57.25
N GLN A 162 -3.25 50.42 57.42
CA GLN A 162 -4.44 50.93 58.12
C GLN A 162 -4.14 51.24 59.59
N LYS A 163 -3.39 50.36 60.29
CA LYS A 163 -2.96 50.60 61.67
C LYS A 163 -2.09 51.86 61.79
N SER A 164 -1.13 52.07 60.89
CA SER A 164 -0.28 53.27 60.88
C SER A 164 -1.08 54.53 60.53
N ALA A 165 -2.02 54.45 59.58
CA ALA A 165 -2.96 55.54 59.26
C ALA A 165 -3.88 55.89 60.45
N ALA A 166 -4.40 54.90 61.18
CA ALA A 166 -5.18 55.12 62.39
C ALA A 166 -4.35 55.71 63.54
N ARG A 167 -3.05 55.39 63.60
CA ARG A 167 -2.11 56.00 64.55
C ARG A 167 -1.80 57.45 64.19
N LEU A 168 -1.59 57.74 62.90
CA LEU A 168 -1.43 59.10 62.37
C LEU A 168 -2.69 59.95 62.60
N LYS A 169 -3.90 59.43 62.32
CA LYS A 169 -5.16 60.12 62.62
C LYS A 169 -5.31 60.47 64.10
N ARG A 170 -4.94 59.56 65.01
CA ARG A 170 -4.94 59.84 66.46
C ARG A 170 -3.90 60.87 66.87
N LYS A 171 -2.69 60.85 66.27
CA LYS A 171 -1.69 61.90 66.50
C LYS A 171 -2.18 63.24 65.96
N LEU A 172 -2.83 63.25 64.81
CA LEU A 172 -3.41 64.46 64.20
C LEU A 172 -4.52 65.04 65.08
N SER A 173 -5.44 64.21 65.60
CA SER A 173 -6.47 64.67 66.55
C SER A 173 -5.90 65.12 67.91
N THR A 174 -4.75 64.58 68.31
CA THR A 174 -4.03 65.03 69.52
C THR A 174 -3.33 66.37 69.31
N VAL A 175 -2.86 66.64 68.08
CA VAL A 175 -2.33 67.96 67.66
C VAL A 175 -3.47 68.96 67.45
N GLU A 176 -4.64 68.52 66.96
CA GLU A 176 -5.87 69.31 66.86
C GLU A 176 -6.40 69.74 68.24
N LEU A 177 -6.23 68.89 69.28
CA LEU A 177 -6.50 69.26 70.67
C LEU A 177 -5.45 70.20 71.29
N ALA A 178 -4.30 70.41 70.64
CA ALA A 178 -3.25 71.34 71.09
C ALA A 178 -3.25 72.68 70.33
N VAL A 179 -4.03 72.81 69.24
CA VAL A 179 -4.11 74.03 68.42
C VAL A 179 -5.55 74.56 68.40
N SER A 180 -6.12 74.75 69.60
CA SER A 180 -7.41 75.43 69.78
C SER A 180 -7.34 76.48 70.88
N SER A 181 -6.35 77.37 70.81
CA SER A 181 -6.35 78.69 71.45
C SER A 181 -5.32 79.61 70.77
N THR A 182 -5.71 80.18 69.64
CA THR A 182 -5.40 81.55 69.16
C THR A 182 -6.05 81.71 67.78
N GLU A 183 -7.26 82.28 67.75
CA GLU A 183 -7.84 82.86 66.54
C GLU A 183 -7.06 84.12 66.14
N GLY A 184 -6.97 84.43 64.85
CA GLY A 184 -6.57 85.79 64.44
C GLY A 184 -6.13 85.98 63.00
N ALA A 185 -7.10 85.97 62.08
CA ALA A 185 -7.30 86.96 61.01
C ALA A 185 -6.24 87.25 59.92
N LEU A 186 -6.81 87.45 58.71
CA LEU A 186 -6.42 88.32 57.59
C LEU A 186 -6.03 87.65 56.26
N ASP A 187 -6.79 88.10 55.25
CA ASP A 187 -6.41 88.40 53.86
C ASP A 187 -6.09 87.30 52.83
N ARG A 188 -6.97 87.26 51.82
CA ARG A 188 -6.64 87.00 50.39
C ARG A 188 -5.59 88.02 49.91
N PRO A 189 -4.84 87.79 48.80
CA PRO A 189 -5.18 86.93 47.65
C PRO A 189 -3.98 86.11 47.10
N VAL A 190 -4.20 85.49 45.92
CA VAL A 190 -3.18 85.00 44.95
C VAL A 190 -2.57 83.63 45.30
N SER A 191 -2.19 82.72 44.40
CA SER A 191 -2.54 82.37 43.02
C SER A 191 -1.60 81.19 42.68
N THR A 192 -2.09 80.29 41.84
CA THR A 192 -1.33 79.40 40.93
C THR A 192 -0.51 78.25 41.54
N GLY A 193 -0.79 77.04 41.05
CA GLY A 193 0.01 75.85 41.31
C GLY A 193 -0.70 74.51 41.17
N ALA A 194 -1.85 74.45 40.49
CA ALA A 194 -2.36 73.18 39.99
C ALA A 194 -1.32 72.62 39.00
N PRO A 195 -0.81 71.39 39.17
CA PRO A 195 -0.15 70.72 38.06
C PRO A 195 -1.21 70.58 36.95
N PRO A 196 -0.86 70.81 35.67
CA PRO A 196 -1.85 70.81 34.61
C PRO A 196 -2.59 69.47 34.64
N SER A 197 -3.92 69.54 34.80
CA SER A 197 -4.79 68.48 34.37
C SER A 197 -4.71 68.44 32.85
N SER A 198 -3.59 67.93 32.33
CA SER A 198 -3.50 67.42 30.97
C SER A 198 -4.57 66.36 30.87
N SER A 199 -5.56 66.57 30.00
CA SER A 199 -6.54 65.56 29.66
C SER A 199 -5.81 64.36 29.07
N LEU A 200 -5.44 63.41 29.94
CA LEU A 200 -4.77 62.18 29.53
C LEU A 200 -5.71 61.44 28.57
N ARG A 201 -5.34 61.45 27.29
CA ARG A 201 -6.10 60.75 26.25
C ARG A 201 -5.54 59.34 26.14
N THR A 202 -6.37 58.35 26.43
CA THR A 202 -6.00 56.94 26.27
C THR A 202 -6.31 56.45 24.86
N VAL A 203 -5.38 55.72 24.25
CA VAL A 203 -5.55 55.04 22.96
C VAL A 203 -5.25 53.56 23.10
N ILE A 204 -6.11 52.72 22.51
CA ILE A 204 -5.91 51.27 22.45
C ILE A 204 -5.11 50.94 21.19
N VAL A 205 -3.98 50.26 21.35
CA VAL A 205 -3.09 49.84 20.26
C VAL A 205 -3.81 48.85 19.34
N ARG A 206 -3.86 49.14 18.03
CA ARG A 206 -4.43 48.22 17.03
C ARG A 206 -3.35 47.32 16.42
N PRO A 207 -3.72 46.16 15.85
CA PRO A 207 -2.77 45.33 15.11
C PRO A 207 -2.09 46.13 13.98
N GLY A 208 -0.76 46.23 14.03
CA GLY A 208 0.03 46.98 13.05
C GLY A 208 0.46 48.38 13.48
N ASP A 209 -0.06 48.91 14.60
CA ASP A 209 0.44 50.18 15.16
C ASP A 209 1.83 50.00 15.78
N THR A 210 2.74 50.95 15.52
CA THR A 210 4.02 51.04 16.23
C THR A 210 4.02 52.23 17.20
N LEU A 211 4.84 52.17 18.25
CA LEU A 211 4.96 53.27 19.20
C LEU A 211 5.42 54.57 18.52
N TRP A 212 6.26 54.44 17.49
CA TRP A 212 6.73 55.56 16.68
C TRP A 212 5.62 56.20 15.84
N ASP A 213 4.77 55.38 15.20
CA ASP A 213 3.64 55.88 14.40
C ASP A 213 2.60 56.60 15.28
N LEU A 214 2.32 56.05 16.47
CA LEU A 214 1.44 56.68 17.44
C LEU A 214 2.02 58.00 17.94
N ALA A 215 3.31 58.05 18.28
CA ALA A 215 3.98 59.27 18.73
C ALA A 215 3.93 60.36 17.65
N ARG A 216 4.24 60.02 16.40
CA ARG A 216 4.22 60.95 15.26
C ARG A 216 2.82 61.45 14.93
N LYS A 217 1.83 60.57 14.94
CA LYS A 217 0.42 60.90 14.66
C LYS A 217 -0.16 61.86 15.69
N HIS A 218 0.23 61.70 16.95
CA HIS A 218 -0.23 62.51 18.07
C HIS A 218 0.70 63.68 18.40
N ARG A 219 1.79 63.87 17.63
CA ARG A 219 2.80 64.93 17.79
C ARG A 219 3.46 64.95 19.18
N VAL A 220 3.61 63.78 19.80
CA VAL A 220 4.29 63.62 21.09
C VAL A 220 5.69 63.09 20.91
N GLN A 221 6.62 63.45 21.80
CA GLN A 221 7.97 62.89 21.77
C GLN A 221 7.94 61.42 22.22
N LEU A 222 8.66 60.55 21.50
CA LEU A 222 8.71 59.11 21.81
C LEU A 222 9.21 58.85 23.24
N ALA A 223 10.22 59.59 23.68
CA ALA A 223 10.78 59.49 25.02
C ALA A 223 9.75 59.82 26.11
N GLU A 224 8.92 60.84 25.87
CA GLU A 224 7.87 61.28 26.80
C GLU A 224 6.70 60.28 26.83
N LEU A 225 6.34 59.72 25.69
CA LEU A 225 5.33 58.67 25.62
C LEU A 225 5.78 57.40 26.37
N MET A 226 7.07 57.05 26.28
CA MET A 226 7.65 55.92 27.01
C MET A 226 7.69 56.16 28.52
N THR A 227 8.04 57.36 28.97
CA THR A 227 8.10 57.67 30.41
C THR A 227 6.70 57.68 31.04
N VAL A 228 5.72 58.29 30.37
CA VAL A 228 4.33 58.34 30.85
C VAL A 228 3.72 56.94 30.96
N ASN A 229 4.01 56.05 30.02
CA ASN A 229 3.49 54.68 30.00
C ASN A 229 4.40 53.65 30.69
N LYS A 230 5.51 54.09 31.29
CA LYS A 230 6.52 53.24 31.94
C LYS A 230 7.02 52.09 31.04
N LEU A 231 7.18 52.37 29.75
CA LEU A 231 7.66 51.39 28.77
C LEU A 231 9.18 51.31 28.83
N ALA A 232 9.72 50.10 29.03
CA ALA A 232 11.17 49.85 29.01
C ALA A 232 11.73 49.72 27.58
N SER A 233 10.86 49.53 26.58
CA SER A 233 11.24 49.41 25.17
C SER A 233 10.12 49.94 24.27
N ASP A 234 10.41 50.13 23.00
CA ASP A 234 9.50 50.54 21.93
C ASP A 234 8.47 49.48 21.52
N ARG A 235 8.52 48.28 22.13
CA ARG A 235 7.61 47.17 21.87
C ARG A 235 6.26 47.38 22.56
N ILE A 236 5.22 47.51 21.74
CA ILE A 236 3.81 47.56 22.17
C ILE A 236 3.03 46.36 21.63
N ARG A 237 2.00 45.92 22.36
CA ARG A 237 1.14 44.80 21.95
C ARG A 237 -0.24 45.31 21.51
N PRO A 238 -0.85 44.72 20.46
CA PRO A 238 -2.24 45.01 20.15
C PRO A 238 -3.16 44.77 21.35
N GLY A 239 -4.08 45.70 21.60
CA GLY A 239 -4.98 45.71 22.76
C GLY A 239 -4.40 46.39 24.00
N GLN A 240 -3.14 46.84 23.98
CA GLN A 240 -2.54 47.61 25.08
C GLN A 240 -3.12 49.03 25.12
N GLU A 241 -3.46 49.51 26.31
CA GLU A 241 -3.85 50.91 26.54
C GLU A 241 -2.60 51.77 26.74
N LEU A 242 -2.49 52.85 25.97
CA LEU A 242 -1.43 53.83 26.07
C LEU A 242 -2.02 55.20 26.41
N ILE A 243 -1.43 55.84 27.41
CA ILE A 243 -1.71 57.18 27.88
C ILE A 243 -0.88 58.15 27.04
N LEU A 244 -1.55 59.00 26.26
CA LEU A 244 -0.89 60.04 25.47
C LEU A 244 -0.71 61.31 26.32
N PRO A 245 0.51 61.85 26.45
CA PRO A 245 0.69 63.23 26.90
C PRO A 245 0.13 64.18 25.83
N GLU A 246 -0.38 65.35 26.24
CA GLU A 246 -0.69 66.40 25.25
C GLU A 246 0.63 67.04 24.76
N PRO A 247 0.70 67.48 23.49
CA PRO A 247 1.93 68.00 22.87
C PRO A 247 2.41 69.33 23.45
#